data_AF-X1RHT8-F1
#
_entry.id   AF-X1RHT8-F1
#
_cell.length_a   1.000
_cell.length_b   1.000
_cell.length_c   1.000
_cell.angle_alpha   90.00
_cell.angle_beta   90.00
_cell.angle_gamma   90.00
#
_symmetry.space_group_name_H-M   'P 1'
#
loop_
_entity.id
_entity.type
_entity.pdbx_description
1 polymer ?
#
loop_
_entity_poly.entity_id
_entity_poly.type
_entity_poly.pdbx_seq_one_letter_code
_entity_poly.pdbx_strand_id
1 'polypeptide(L)'
;MVIEGFPTVDLAIEYARCIVRSSIEHHRKPKQTKEELKQLWYLFGESALVLGHKYRGNDELDFFINNPVKDDKLDCKKIREKAGL
;
A
#
# COMPACT_ATOMS: atom_id res chain seq x y z
N MET A 1 1.44 8.87 4.59
CA MET A 1 2.79 9.42 4.36
C MET A 1 2.92 10.03 2.98
N VAL A 2 3.83 10.99 2.80
CA VAL A 2 4.25 11.50 1.49
C VAL A 2 5.50 10.74 1.04
N ILE A 3 5.56 10.35 -0.23
CA ILE A 3 6.69 9.66 -0.85
C ILE A 3 7.31 10.57 -1.90
N GLU A 4 8.58 10.88 -1.70
CA GLU A 4 9.42 11.73 -2.55
C GLU A 4 10.87 11.21 -2.53
N GLY A 5 11.71 11.71 -3.44
CA GLY A 5 13.15 11.38 -3.46
C GLY A 5 13.52 10.04 -4.12
N PHE A 6 12.55 9.31 -4.68
CA PHE A 6 12.83 8.11 -5.48
C PHE A 6 13.47 8.47 -6.83
N PRO A 7 14.42 7.66 -7.35
CA PRO A 7 15.09 7.92 -8.63
C PRO A 7 14.14 7.96 -9.83
N THR A 8 13.03 7.22 -9.74
CA THR A 8 11.98 7.20 -10.76
C THR A 8 10.61 7.22 -10.11
N VAL A 9 9.64 7.75 -10.87
CA VAL A 9 8.22 7.80 -10.49
C VAL A 9 7.67 6.40 -10.28
N ASP A 10 8.03 5.46 -11.15
CA ASP A 10 7.55 4.09 -11.08
C ASP A 10 7.98 3.41 -9.78
N LEU A 11 9.22 3.63 -9.32
CA LEU A 11 9.69 3.09 -8.04
C LEU A 11 8.98 3.76 -6.86
N ALA A 12 8.71 5.07 -6.93
CA ALA A 12 7.95 5.78 -5.91
C ALA A 12 6.53 5.20 -5.78
N ILE A 13 5.86 4.97 -6.92
CA ILE A 13 4.52 4.38 -6.97
C ILE A 13 4.55 2.92 -6.50
N GLU A 14 5.53 2.11 -6.94
CA GLU A 14 5.68 0.71 -6.50
C GLU A 14 5.82 0.63 -4.98
N TYR A 15 6.65 1.50 -4.39
CA TYR A 15 6.81 1.58 -2.95
C TYR A 15 5.53 2.04 -2.24
N ALA A 16 4.87 3.09 -2.75
CA ALA A 16 3.62 3.59 -2.21
C ALA A 16 2.50 2.54 -2.22
N ARG A 17 2.38 1.78 -3.32
CA ARG A 17 1.46 0.63 -3.45
C ARG A 17 1.78 -0.45 -2.43
N CYS A 18 3.06 -0.76 -2.24
CA CYS A 18 3.49 -1.76 -1.27
C CYS A 18 3.09 -1.37 0.15
N ILE A 19 3.34 -0.13 0.58
CA ILE A 19 2.98 0.35 1.92
C ILE A 19 1.47 0.23 2.16
N VAL A 20 0.66 0.73 1.23
CA VAL A 20 -0.81 0.69 1.33
C VAL A 20 -1.29 -0.74 1.41
N ARG A 21 -0.76 -1.63 0.55
CA ARG A 21 -1.14 -3.04 0.53
C ARG A 21 -0.71 -3.76 1.81
N SER A 22 0.49 -3.51 2.31
CA SER A 22 0.98 -4.06 3.60
C SER A 22 0.04 -3.67 4.73
N SER A 23 -0.37 -2.40 4.77
CA SER A 23 -1.30 -1.88 5.76
C SER A 23 -2.67 -2.57 5.69
N ILE A 24 -3.22 -2.83 4.49
CA ILE A 24 -4.48 -3.57 4.35
C ILE A 24 -4.35 -4.99 4.90
N GLU A 25 -3.27 -5.70 4.54
CA GLU A 25 -3.07 -7.08 4.99
C GLU A 25 -2.85 -7.18 6.51
N HIS A 26 -2.19 -6.20 7.13
CA HIS A 26 -2.08 -6.11 8.60
C HIS A 26 -3.44 -6.08 9.30
N HIS A 27 -4.45 -5.47 8.66
CA HIS A 27 -5.80 -5.36 9.18
C HIS A 27 -6.70 -6.54 8.79
N ARG A 28 -6.22 -7.47 7.95
CA ARG A 28 -7.04 -8.56 7.43
C ARG A 28 -7.25 -9.64 8.48
N LYS A 29 -8.52 -9.94 8.80
CA LYS A 29 -8.92 -11.01 9.71
C LYS A 29 -9.79 -12.06 9.00
N PRO A 30 -9.75 -13.33 9.45
CA PRO A 30 -10.69 -14.34 8.97
C PRO A 30 -12.15 -13.94 9.22
N LYS A 31 -13.05 -14.30 8.29
CA LYS A 31 -14.51 -14.10 8.39
C LYS A 31 -15.00 -12.65 8.38
N GLN A 32 -14.14 -11.66 8.18
CA GLN A 32 -14.57 -10.28 7.98
C GLN A 32 -15.06 -10.05 6.55
N THR A 33 -15.99 -9.13 6.39
CA THR A 33 -16.43 -8.63 5.08
C THR A 33 -15.42 -7.67 4.47
N LYS A 34 -15.52 -7.44 3.15
CA LYS A 34 -14.66 -6.49 2.42
C LYS A 34 -14.90 -5.06 2.90
N GLU A 35 -16.16 -4.69 3.14
CA GLU A 35 -16.55 -3.41 3.69
C GLU A 35 -16.00 -3.19 5.10
N GLU A 36 -16.07 -4.19 5.99
CA GLU A 36 -15.46 -4.09 7.32
C GLU A 36 -13.94 -3.87 7.25
N LEU A 37 -13.24 -4.59 6.35
CA LEU A 37 -11.82 -4.35 6.11
C LEU A 37 -11.54 -2.93 5.64
N LYS A 38 -12.33 -2.44 4.68
CA LYS A 38 -12.19 -1.10 4.12
C LYS A 38 -12.40 -0.02 5.18
N GLN A 39 -13.44 -0.16 6.02
CA GLN A 39 -13.70 0.75 7.13
C GLN A 39 -12.59 0.69 8.18
N LEU A 40 -12.11 -0.50 8.52
CA LEU A 40 -11.00 -0.67 9.46
C LEU A 40 -9.72 0.01 8.95
N TRP A 41 -9.43 -0.12 7.64
CA TRP A 41 -8.31 0.57 7.02
C TRP A 41 -8.51 2.10 6.98
N TYR A 42 -9.72 2.61 6.77
CA TYR A 42 -9.95 4.06 6.85
C TYR A 42 -9.73 4.62 8.26
N LEU A 43 -9.96 3.80 9.30
CA LEU A 43 -9.77 4.21 10.70
C LEU A 43 -8.31 4.11 11.15
N PHE A 44 -7.58 3.07 10.73
CA PHE A 44 -6.27 2.72 11.29
C PHE A 44 -5.19 2.45 10.24
N GLY A 45 -5.54 2.44 8.97
CA GLY A 45 -4.65 2.13 7.86
C GLY A 45 -3.73 3.28 7.48
N GLU A 46 -2.67 2.93 6.77
CA GLU A 46 -1.66 3.86 6.28
C GLU A 46 -1.87 4.11 4.79
N SER A 47 -2.22 5.36 4.45
CA SER A 47 -2.26 5.82 3.07
C SER A 47 -0.92 6.41 2.63
N ALA A 48 -0.58 6.26 1.35
CA ALA A 48 0.59 6.85 0.72
C ALA A 48 0.20 7.78 -0.44
N LEU A 49 0.93 8.89 -0.58
CA LEU A 49 0.79 9.87 -1.65
C LEU A 49 2.15 10.05 -2.33
N VAL A 50 2.19 10.02 -3.66
CA VAL A 50 3.40 10.36 -4.44
C VAL A 50 3.22 11.79 -4.96
N LEU A 51 4.07 12.73 -4.53
CA LEU A 51 4.00 14.12 -4.98
C LEU A 51 4.52 14.29 -6.41
N GLY A 52 4.00 15.31 -7.12
CA GLY A 52 4.28 15.53 -8.54
C GLY A 52 3.52 14.60 -9.48
N HIS A 53 2.85 13.57 -8.95
CA HIS A 53 2.09 12.58 -9.70
C HIS A 53 0.71 12.33 -9.06
N LYS A 54 -0.19 11.68 -9.80
CA LYS A 54 -1.59 11.46 -9.39
C LYS A 54 -1.79 10.09 -8.72
N TYR A 55 -0.85 9.62 -7.90
CA TYR A 55 -1.05 8.38 -7.14
C TYR A 55 -1.52 8.67 -5.71
N ARG A 56 -2.63 8.05 -5.30
CA ARG A 56 -3.12 8.05 -3.92
C ARG A 56 -3.50 6.64 -3.51
N GLY A 57 -3.01 6.18 -2.36
CA GLY A 57 -3.23 4.82 -1.88
C GLY A 57 -4.71 4.43 -1.74
N ASN A 58 -5.56 5.38 -1.38
CA ASN A 58 -6.99 5.15 -1.22
C ASN A 58 -7.69 4.78 -2.55
N ASP A 59 -7.13 5.16 -3.70
CA ASP A 59 -7.73 4.92 -5.01
C ASP A 59 -7.68 3.43 -5.41
N GLU A 60 -6.85 2.63 -4.73
CA GLU A 60 -6.64 1.20 -5.04
C GLU A 60 -7.09 0.24 -3.93
N LEU A 61 -7.75 0.73 -2.87
CA LEU A 61 -8.17 -0.12 -1.75
C LEU A 61 -9.03 -1.29 -2.20
N ASP A 62 -10.02 -1.04 -3.06
CA ASP A 62 -10.91 -2.10 -3.54
C ASP A 62 -10.14 -3.15 -4.33
N PHE A 63 -9.14 -2.74 -5.12
CA PHE A 63 -8.27 -3.68 -5.83
C PHE A 63 -7.49 -4.57 -4.85
N PHE A 64 -6.84 -3.99 -3.84
CA PHE A 64 -6.04 -4.76 -2.88
C PHE A 64 -6.89 -5.65 -1.97
N ILE A 65 -8.06 -5.17 -1.53
CA ILE A 65 -8.99 -5.95 -0.71
C ILE A 65 -9.44 -7.22 -1.47
N ASN A 66 -9.71 -7.08 -2.77
CA ASN A 66 -10.12 -8.17 -3.66
C ASN A 66 -8.97 -9.08 -4.10
N ASN A 67 -7.72 -8.61 -4.00
CA ASN A 67 -6.52 -9.33 -4.43
C ASN A 67 -5.55 -9.51 -3.26
N PRO A 68 -5.92 -10.33 -2.25
CA PRO A 68 -5.08 -10.58 -1.09
C PRO A 68 -3.72 -11.13 -1.49
N VAL A 69 -2.69 -10.78 -0.72
CA VAL A 69 -1.35 -11.34 -0.92
C VAL A 69 -1.42 -12.81 -0.48
N LYS A 70 -0.97 -13.72 -1.36
CA LYS A 70 -0.98 -15.16 -1.08
C LYS A 70 0.24 -15.64 -0.28
N ASP A 71 1.20 -14.76 -0.02
CA ASP A 71 2.53 -15.08 0.49
C ASP A 71 2.98 -14.00 1.50
N ASP A 72 3.65 -14.40 2.57
CA ASP A 72 3.97 -13.55 3.74
C ASP A 72 5.03 -12.46 3.49
N LYS A 73 5.42 -12.22 2.23
CA LYS A 73 6.60 -11.42 1.89
C LYS A 73 6.26 -10.17 1.11
N LEU A 74 5.30 -9.39 1.58
CA LEU A 74 5.20 -8.00 1.13
C LEU A 74 6.33 -7.18 1.76
N ASP A 75 7.51 -7.23 1.14
CA ASP A 75 8.72 -6.59 1.64
C ASP A 75 8.96 -5.25 0.94
N CYS A 76 8.34 -4.20 1.48
CA CYS A 76 8.49 -2.85 0.94
C CYS A 76 9.91 -2.31 1.10
N LYS A 77 10.70 -2.86 2.03
CA LYS A 77 12.09 -2.46 2.24
C LYS A 77 12.93 -2.79 1.00
N LYS A 78 12.71 -3.93 0.35
CA LYS A 78 13.39 -4.29 -0.91
C LYS A 78 13.15 -3.28 -2.03
N ILE A 79 11.95 -2.71 -2.12
CA ILE A 79 11.65 -1.69 -3.15
C ILE A 79 12.44 -0.41 -2.87
N ARG A 80 12.56 -0.04 -1.59
CA ARG A 80 13.36 1.09 -1.16
C ARG A 80 14.87 0.87 -1.38
N GLU A 81 15.37 -0.33 -1.09
CA GLU A 81 16.76 -0.71 -1.36
C GLU A 81 17.10 -0.67 -2.86
N LYS A 82 16.18 -1.12 -3.75
CA LYS A 82 16.33 -0.99 -5.21
C LYS A 82 16.46 0.48 -5.66
N ALA A 83 15.87 1.40 -4.92
CA ALA A 83 15.96 2.83 -5.18
C ALA A 83 17.24 3.48 -4.62
N GLY A 84 18.09 2.71 -3.91
CA GLY A 84 19.28 3.23 -3.24
C GLY A 84 18.99 4.07 -1.99
N LEU A 85 17.85 3.82 -1.34
CA LEU A 85 17.29 4.59 -0.19
C LEU A 85 17.11 3.76 1.08
#